data_AF-A0A1F9ZEM3-F1
#
_entry.id   AF-A0A1F9ZEM3-F1
#
_cell.length_a   1.000
_cell.length_b   1.000
_cell.length_c   1.000
_cell.angle_alpha   90.00
_cell.angle_beta   90.00
_cell.angle_gamma   90.00
#
_symmetry.space_group_name_H-M   'P 1'
#
loop_
_entity.id
_entity.type
_entity.pdbx_description
1 polymer ?
#
loop_
_entity_poly.entity_id
_entity_poly.type
_entity_poly.pdbx_seq_one_letter_code
_entity_poly.pdbx_strand_id
1 'polypeptide(L)' 'MAKTIAIANDVYELLTKEKRGSESFSDVIRRLGSRGGSLLDCAGILKDVPEEEFRRFRAAALSVDRPLSVELEWKRGKRS' A
#
# COMPACT_ATOMS: atom_id res chain seq x y z
N MET A 1 2.01 24.24 -15.02
CA MET A 1 1.09 25.27 -14.50
C MET A 1 0.46 24.75 -13.21
N ALA A 2 0.37 25.58 -12.16
CA ALA A 2 -0.30 25.21 -10.92
C ALA A 2 -1.80 25.54 -11.01
N LYS A 3 -2.66 24.64 -10.52
CA LYS A 3 -4.08 24.87 -10.35
C LYS A 3 -4.40 24.86 -8.86
N THR A 4 -5.22 25.80 -8.40
CA THR A 4 -5.68 25.86 -7.01
C THR A 4 -6.94 25.01 -6.86
N ILE A 5 -6.96 24.17 -5.83
CA ILE A 5 -8.14 23.41 -5.43
C ILE A 5 -8.46 23.74 -3.97
N ALA A 6 -9.75 23.81 -3.64
CA ALA A 6 -10.19 23.84 -2.25
C ALA A 6 -10.32 22.40 -1.75
N ILE A 7 -9.88 22.15 -0.53
CA ILE A 7 -10.00 20.85 0.14
C ILE A 7 -10.55 21.07 1.55
N ALA A 8 -11.18 20.05 2.11
CA ALA A 8 -11.62 20.07 3.49
C ALA A 8 -10.41 20.13 4.45
N ASN A 9 -10.63 20.71 5.63
CA ASN A 9 -9.55 20.93 6.61
C ASN A 9 -8.91 19.62 7.08
N ASP A 10 -9.72 18.58 7.30
CA ASP A 10 -9.24 17.25 7.67
C ASP A 10 -8.32 16.64 6.60
N VAL A 11 -8.64 16.82 5.31
CA VAL A 11 -7.79 16.39 4.19
C VAL A 11 -6.47 17.16 4.18
N TYR A 12 -6.50 18.47 4.44
CA TYR A 12 -5.29 19.28 4.56
C TYR A 12 -4.36 18.79 5.69
N GLU A 13 -4.93 18.49 6.86
CA GLU A 13 -4.19 17.93 7.99
C GLU A 13 -3.58 16.55 7.67
N LEU A 14 -4.31 15.70 6.95
CA LEU A 14 -3.79 14.40 6.49
C LEU A 14 -2.60 14.57 5.54
N LEU A 15 -2.71 15.46 4.55
CA LEU A 15 -1.61 15.74 3.62
C LEU A 15 -0.39 16.32 4.33
N THR A 16 -0.60 17.15 5.35
CA THR A 16 0.47 17.74 6.16
C THR A 16 1.23 16.68 6.94
N LYS A 17 0.54 15.69 7.52
CA LYS A 17 1.16 14.55 8.22
C LYS A 17 1.96 13.65 7.29
N GLU A 18 1.51 13.47 6.05
CA GLU A 18 2.19 12.64 5.06
C GLU A 18 3.36 13.33 4.36
N LYS A 19 3.46 14.67 4.47
CA LYS A 19 4.51 15.48 3.83
C LYS A 19 5.88 15.17 4.43
N ARG A 20 6.89 15.00 3.56
CA ARG A 20 8.26 14.66 3.99
C ARG A 20 9.21 15.82 3.75
N GLY A 21 9.92 16.27 4.77
CA GLY A 21 10.97 17.28 4.65
C GLY A 21 10.52 18.51 3.85
N SER A 22 11.22 18.80 2.75
CA SER A 22 10.95 19.92 1.84
C SER A 22 10.00 19.59 0.67
N GLU A 23 9.38 18.41 0.65
CA GLU A 23 8.46 17.96 -0.42
C GLU A 23 7.26 18.91 -0.58
N SER A 24 6.81 19.24 -1.80
CA SER A 24 5.60 20.05 -2.01
C SER A 24 4.32 19.23 -1.84
N PHE A 25 3.16 19.86 -1.62
CA PHE A 25 1.89 19.12 -1.57
C PHE A 25 1.56 18.37 -2.88
N SER A 26 2.00 18.91 -4.03
CA SER A 26 1.85 18.22 -5.32
C SER A 26 2.66 16.93 -5.37
N ASP A 27 3.85 16.92 -4.76
CA ASP A 27 4.71 15.74 -4.71
C ASP A 27 4.15 14.68 -3.76
N VAL A 28 3.57 15.10 -2.62
CA VAL A 28 2.84 14.20 -1.70
C VAL A 28 1.71 13.49 -2.44
N ILE A 29 0.86 14.25 -3.13
CA ILE A 29 -0.28 13.68 -3.88
C ILE A 29 0.23 12.71 -4.96
N ARG A 30 1.27 13.08 -5.71
CA ARG A 30 1.85 12.20 -6.73
C ARG A 30 2.38 10.91 -6.12
N ARG A 31 3.17 11.00 -5.05
CA ARG A 31 3.75 9.84 -4.36
C ARG A 31 2.69 8.92 -3.75
N LEU A 32 1.63 9.48 -3.18
CA LEU A 32 0.52 8.69 -2.64
C LEU A 32 -0.31 8.06 -3.75
N GLY A 33 -0.55 8.77 -4.85
CA GLY A 33 -1.23 8.24 -6.03
C GLY A 33 -0.43 7.14 -6.74
N SER A 34 0.89 7.26 -6.76
CA SER A 34 1.80 6.26 -7.35
C SER A 34 2.12 5.09 -6.43
N ARG A 35 1.67 5.10 -5.17
CA ARG A 35 1.92 4.00 -4.21
C ARG A 35 1.11 2.75 -4.50
N GLY A 36 0.02 2.86 -5.27
CA GLY A 36 -0.61 1.71 -5.90
C GLY A 36 0.13 1.40 -7.18
N GLY A 37 1.07 0.44 -7.14
CA GLY A 37 1.57 -0.17 -8.37
C GLY A 37 0.41 -0.71 -9.20
N SER A 38 0.64 -0.97 -10.49
CA SER A 38 -0.40 -1.62 -11.28
C SER A 38 -0.64 -3.01 -10.71
N LEU A 39 -1.89 -3.42 -10.51
CA LEU A 39 -2.17 -4.83 -10.19
C LEU A 39 -1.62 -5.78 -11.28
N LEU A 40 -1.44 -5.26 -12.50
CA LEU A 40 -0.79 -5.98 -13.59
C LEU A 40 0.70 -6.25 -13.33
N ASP A 41 1.38 -5.42 -12.52
CA ASP A 41 2.77 -5.67 -12.12
C ASP A 41 2.87 -6.94 -11.24
N CYS A 42 1.75 -7.37 -10.63
CA CYS A 42 1.67 -8.62 -9.88
C CYS A 42 1.27 -9.83 -10.74
N ALA A 43 0.96 -9.64 -12.02
CA ALA A 43 0.50 -10.72 -12.88
C ALA A 43 1.60 -11.77 -13.10
N GLY A 44 1.31 -13.03 -12.76
CA GLY A 44 2.23 -14.15 -12.96
C GLY A 44 3.31 -14.32 -11.88
N ILE A 45 3.34 -13.51 -10.82
CA ILE A 45 4.30 -13.68 -9.70
C ILE A 45 4.19 -15.07 -9.07
N LEU A 46 2.99 -15.66 -9.05
CA LEU A 46 2.74 -16.98 -8.45
C LEU A 46 2.76 -18.13 -9.48
N LYS A 47 3.19 -17.88 -10.73
CA LYS A 47 3.09 -18.89 -11.80
C LYS A 47 3.93 -20.14 -11.54
N ASP A 48 5.07 -19.98 -10.85
CA ASP A 48 6.04 -21.05 -10.57
C ASP A 48 5.82 -21.65 -9.17
N VAL A 49 4.82 -21.19 -8.43
CA VAL A 49 4.50 -21.71 -7.10
C VAL A 49 3.83 -23.08 -7.27
N PRO A 50 4.33 -24.14 -6.62
CA PRO A 50 3.70 -25.45 -6.65
C PRO A 50 2.24 -25.39 -6.16
N GLU A 51 1.37 -26.18 -6.78
CA GLU A 51 -0.08 -26.19 -6.47
C GLU A 51 -0.37 -26.42 -4.98
N GLU A 52 0.37 -27.32 -4.33
CA GLU A 52 0.22 -27.59 -2.89
C GLU A 52 0.57 -26.37 -2.03
N GLU A 53 1.60 -25.62 -2.42
CA GLU A 53 2.01 -24.41 -1.72
C GLU A 53 1.00 -23.28 -1.94
N PHE A 54 0.50 -23.13 -3.18
CA PHE A 54 -0.56 -22.18 -3.51
C PHE A 54 -1.85 -22.47 -2.73
N ARG A 55 -2.24 -23.75 -2.59
CA ARG A 55 -3.40 -24.15 -1.80
C ARG A 55 -3.26 -23.82 -0.32
N ARG A 56 -2.07 -24.02 0.27
CA ARG A 56 -1.79 -23.62 1.65
C ARG A 56 -1.92 -22.11 1.83
N PHE A 57 -1.35 -21.31 0.93
CA PHE A 57 -1.50 -19.86 0.96
C PHE A 57 -2.96 -19.42 0.81
N ARG A 58 -3.69 -20.01 -0.14
CA ARG A 58 -5.10 -19.70 -0.39
C ARG A 58 -5.98 -20.07 0.80
N ALA A 59 -5.73 -21.22 1.43
CA ALA A 59 -6.42 -21.62 2.65
C ALA A 59 -6.15 -20.63 3.78
N ALA A 60 -4.89 -20.28 4.04
CA ALA A 60 -4.52 -19.30 5.07
C ALA A 60 -5.09 -17.90 4.81
N ALA A 61 -5.17 -17.46 3.54
CA ALA A 61 -5.74 -16.16 3.17
C ALA A 61 -7.27 -16.11 3.26
N LEU A 62 -7.96 -17.25 3.12
CA LEU A 62 -9.42 -17.34 3.20
C LEU A 62 -9.93 -17.80 4.59
N SER A 63 -9.10 -18.47 5.39
CA SER A 63 -9.44 -18.95 6.73
C SER A 63 -9.39 -17.86 7.80
N VAL A 64 -9.09 -16.63 7.41
CA VAL A 64 -8.85 -15.53 8.33
C VAL A 64 -10.08 -14.64 8.51
N ASP A 65 -10.80 -14.92 9.59
CA ASP A 65 -11.47 -13.89 10.42
C ASP A 65 -10.44 -13.12 11.28
N ARG A 66 -9.13 -13.24 10.97
CA ARG A 66 -7.99 -12.79 11.80
C ARG A 66 -6.82 -12.32 10.92
N PRO A 67 -6.31 -11.10 11.00
CA PRO A 67 -5.44 -10.56 9.95
C PRO A 67 -4.14 -11.38 9.73
N LEU A 68 -3.93 -11.80 8.47
CA LEU A 68 -2.79 -12.55 7.91
C LEU A 68 -1.39 -12.02 8.31
N SER A 69 -1.33 -10.75 8.75
CA SER A 69 -0.13 -10.09 9.27
C SER A 69 0.46 -10.74 10.51
N VAL A 70 -0.35 -11.43 11.32
CA VAL A 70 0.10 -12.03 12.60
C VAL A 70 0.82 -13.36 12.36
N GLU A 71 0.35 -14.17 11.42
CA GLU A 71 0.86 -15.52 11.18
C GLU A 71 2.12 -15.52 10.30
N LEU A 72 2.22 -14.58 9.36
CA LEU A 72 3.40 -14.46 8.49
C LEU A 72 4.57 -13.68 9.13
N GLU A 73 4.48 -13.35 10.42
CA GLU A 73 5.41 -12.46 11.13
C GLU A 73 5.83 -11.25 10.28
N TRP A 74 4.88 -10.68 9.52
CA TRP A 74 5.21 -9.65 8.53
C TRP A 74 5.56 -8.37 9.28
N LYS A 75 6.83 -8.25 9.69
CA LYS A 75 7.36 -7.07 10.38
C LYS A 75 7.19 -5.91 9.44
N ARG A 76 6.17 -5.10 9.72
CA ARG A 76 6.00 -3.77 9.13
C ARG A 76 7.24 -2.99 9.51
N GLY A 77 8.25 -3.00 8.64
CA GLY A 77 9.52 -2.31 8.86
C GLY A 77 9.23 -0.89 9.29
N LYS A 78 9.62 -0.54 10.52
CA LYS A 78 9.72 0.85 10.95
C LYS A 78 10.64 1.54 9.95
N ARG A 79 10.08 2.37 9.08
CA ARG A 79 10.87 3.36 8.36
C ARG A 79 11.18 4.47 9.37
N SER A 80 12.39 4.42 9.93
CA SER A 80 13.08 5.62 10.40
C SER A 80 13.43 6.50 9.21
#